data_AF-A0A8J3KVR7-F1
#
_entry.id   AF-A0A8J3KVR7-F1
#
_cell.length_a   1.000
_cell.length_b   1.000
_cell.length_c   1.000
_cell.angle_alpha   90.00
_cell.angle_beta   90.00
_cell.angle_gamma   90.00
#
_symmetry.space_group_name_H-M   'P 1'
#
loop_
_entity.id
_entity.type
_entity.pdbx_description
1 polymer ?
#
loop_
_entity_poly.entity_id
_entity_poly.type
_entity_poly.pdbx_seq_one_letter_code
_entity_poly.pdbx_strand_id
1 'polypeptide(L)'
;MRIAGVRVPVSAVVVLGCVACATPARPTHWYDAPPPAAVPDRLRWQWSLAAPPQAAVADVFVLDGFTTAAATVEDLHHARRRAVCYLPLAEVERDRPDAARFPAEMTSDAGRVRWDAPEGELRTRITPILTDRLRLCRDKGFDAAVLDQLAGAPSSVVDELVQQAHRMSLPVGLLDADHADADLTVPDSPDRPPG
;
A
#
# COMPACT_ATOMS: atom_id res chain seq x y z
N MET A 1 -61.96 22.05 -54.89
CA MET A 1 -61.81 21.37 -53.59
C MET A 1 -61.04 20.06 -53.80
N ARG A 2 -59.79 20.00 -53.32
CA ARG A 2 -58.94 18.83 -53.00
C ARG A 2 -57.49 19.32 -53.00
N ILE A 3 -56.96 19.66 -51.82
CA ILE A 3 -55.53 19.89 -51.60
C ILE A 3 -55.02 18.65 -50.87
N ALA A 4 -54.12 17.91 -51.51
CA ALA A 4 -53.49 16.73 -50.93
C ALA A 4 -52.43 17.16 -49.90
N GLY A 5 -52.63 16.77 -48.65
CA GLY A 5 -51.66 17.01 -47.57
C GLY A 5 -50.52 15.99 -47.62
N VAL A 6 -49.30 16.49 -47.80
CA VAL A 6 -48.05 15.71 -47.70
C VAL A 6 -47.77 15.42 -46.22
N ARG A 7 -47.63 14.14 -45.87
CA ARG A 7 -47.20 13.70 -44.53
C ARG A 7 -45.68 13.62 -44.50
N VAL A 8 -45.04 14.41 -43.64
CA VAL A 8 -43.60 14.34 -43.36
C VAL A 8 -43.37 13.29 -42.26
N PRO A 9 -42.53 12.26 -42.48
CA PRO A 9 -42.20 11.31 -41.41
C PRO A 9 -41.22 11.95 -40.43
N VAL A 10 -41.61 12.01 -39.16
CA VAL A 10 -40.72 12.34 -38.03
C VAL A 10 -39.71 11.20 -37.89
N SER A 11 -38.47 11.45 -38.30
CA SER A 11 -37.36 10.53 -38.10
C SER A 11 -36.98 10.53 -36.62
N ALA A 12 -37.17 9.39 -35.96
CA ALA A 12 -36.73 9.14 -34.60
C ALA A 12 -35.20 9.03 -34.57
N VAL A 13 -34.52 10.04 -34.02
CA VAL A 13 -33.10 9.97 -33.71
C VAL A 13 -32.93 9.09 -32.48
N VAL A 14 -32.49 7.85 -32.69
CA VAL A 14 -32.02 6.98 -31.61
C VAL A 14 -30.62 7.44 -31.22
N VAL A 15 -30.51 8.17 -30.12
CA VAL A 15 -29.22 8.50 -29.51
C VAL A 15 -28.71 7.23 -28.82
N LEU A 16 -27.79 6.54 -29.48
CA LEU A 16 -27.02 5.46 -28.87
C LEU A 16 -26.07 6.09 -27.85
N GLY A 17 -26.49 6.14 -26.59
CA GLY A 17 -25.65 6.63 -25.51
C GLY A 17 -24.43 5.75 -25.34
N CYS A 18 -23.25 6.27 -25.66
CA CYS A 18 -21.98 5.69 -25.23
C CYS A 18 -21.96 5.68 -23.69
N VAL A 19 -22.31 4.54 -23.09
CA VAL A 19 -21.93 4.27 -21.70
C VAL A 19 -20.43 4.06 -21.73
N ALA A 20 -19.67 5.15 -21.57
CA ALA A 20 -18.29 5.05 -21.17
C ALA A 20 -18.31 4.30 -19.82
N CYS A 21 -17.77 3.08 -19.80
CA CYS A 21 -17.42 2.41 -18.56
C CYS A 21 -16.41 3.32 -17.86
N ALA A 22 -16.90 4.22 -16.99
CA ALA A 22 -16.04 4.91 -16.06
C ALA A 22 -15.37 3.80 -15.24
N THR A 23 -14.08 3.57 -15.50
CA THR A 23 -13.26 2.78 -14.59
C THR A 23 -13.45 3.39 -13.21
N PRO A 24 -13.94 2.63 -12.20
CA PRO A 24 -14.08 3.19 -10.87
C PRO A 24 -12.73 3.77 -10.48
N ALA A 25 -12.75 5.04 -10.05
CA ALA A 25 -11.56 5.66 -9.49
C ALA A 25 -11.04 4.72 -8.40
N ARG A 26 -9.74 4.39 -8.45
CA ARG A 26 -9.14 3.64 -7.36
C ARG A 26 -9.38 4.45 -6.09
N PRO A 27 -9.85 3.80 -5.02
CA PRO A 27 -10.18 4.48 -3.78
C PRO A 27 -8.98 5.29 -3.27
N THR A 28 -9.24 6.51 -2.83
CA THR A 28 -8.23 7.49 -2.35
C THR A 28 -7.50 6.99 -1.11
N HIS A 29 -8.19 6.25 -0.25
CA HIS A 29 -7.62 5.45 0.81
C HIS A 29 -7.87 3.97 0.51
N TRP A 30 -6.95 3.08 0.84
CA TRP A 30 -7.13 1.63 0.69
C TRP A 30 -8.48 1.13 1.26
N TYR A 31 -9.02 1.76 2.32
CA TYR A 31 -10.34 1.45 2.88
C TYR A 31 -11.54 1.97 2.09
N ASP A 32 -11.39 2.90 1.13
CA ASP A 32 -12.52 3.52 0.39
C ASP A 32 -13.06 2.68 -0.77
N ALA A 33 -12.53 1.48 -1.05
CA ALA A 33 -13.15 0.59 -2.04
C ALA A 33 -14.62 0.37 -1.64
N PRO A 34 -15.62 0.61 -2.53
CA PRO A 34 -17.02 0.53 -2.15
C PRO A 34 -17.28 -0.86 -1.56
N PRO A 35 -17.63 -0.95 -0.27
CA PRO A 35 -17.64 -2.22 0.39
C PRO A 35 -18.83 -3.05 -0.11
N PRO A 36 -18.70 -4.38 -0.21
CA PRO A 36 -19.87 -5.24 -0.29
C PRO A 36 -20.67 -5.09 1.03
N ALA A 37 -21.61 -4.14 1.07
CA ALA A 37 -22.72 -3.95 2.02
C ALA A 37 -22.50 -4.13 3.55
N ALA A 38 -21.30 -4.37 4.05
CA ALA A 38 -21.02 -4.57 5.48
C ALA A 38 -19.51 -4.46 5.76
N VAL A 39 -18.99 -3.23 5.88
CA VAL A 39 -17.78 -3.04 6.69
C VAL A 39 -18.26 -2.90 8.12
N PRO A 40 -17.85 -3.76 9.06
CA PRO A 40 -18.17 -3.57 10.47
C PRO A 40 -17.62 -2.22 10.96
N ASP A 41 -18.27 -1.59 11.93
CA ASP A 41 -17.81 -0.33 12.56
C ASP A 41 -16.36 -0.39 13.06
N ARG A 42 -15.81 -1.60 13.19
CA ARG A 42 -14.43 -1.88 13.53
C ARG A 42 -13.89 -3.07 12.72
N LEU A 43 -12.81 -2.84 11.98
CA LEU A 43 -12.04 -3.92 11.35
C LEU A 43 -11.30 -4.75 12.41
N ARG A 44 -11.27 -6.08 12.25
CA ARG A 44 -10.41 -6.96 13.04
C ARG A 44 -9.06 -7.10 12.35
N TRP A 45 -7.99 -6.96 13.12
CA TRP A 45 -6.62 -7.00 12.62
C TRP A 45 -5.91 -8.26 13.12
N GLN A 46 -5.06 -8.84 12.28
CA GLN A 46 -4.12 -9.87 12.68
C GLN A 46 -2.72 -9.48 12.22
N TRP A 47 -1.77 -9.52 13.16
CA TRP A 47 -0.35 -9.51 12.85
C TRP A 47 0.15 -10.95 12.71
N SER A 48 0.73 -11.29 11.56
CA SER A 48 1.24 -12.63 11.28
C SER A 48 2.54 -12.56 10.48
N LEU A 49 3.63 -12.20 11.17
CA LEU A 49 4.94 -12.00 10.53
C LEU A 49 5.71 -13.32 10.30
N ALA A 50 5.50 -14.32 11.16
CA ALA A 50 6.23 -15.60 11.11
C ALA A 50 5.34 -16.82 10.81
N ALA A 51 4.02 -16.66 10.83
CA ALA A 51 3.06 -17.73 10.64
C ALA A 51 2.18 -17.46 9.41
N PRO A 52 1.70 -18.50 8.70
CA PRO A 52 0.71 -18.33 7.64
C PRO A 52 -0.58 -17.67 8.18
N PRO A 53 -1.17 -16.70 7.46
CA PRO A 53 -2.40 -16.07 7.90
C PRO A 53 -3.58 -17.03 7.86
N GLN A 54 -4.52 -16.85 8.79
CA GLN A 54 -5.76 -17.63 8.83
C GLN A 54 -6.93 -16.74 8.44
N ALA A 55 -7.39 -16.83 7.19
CA ALA A 55 -8.38 -15.90 6.62
C ALA A 55 -9.71 -15.76 7.40
N ALA A 56 -10.06 -16.68 8.30
CA ALA A 56 -11.29 -16.60 9.10
C ALA A 56 -11.20 -15.63 10.29
N VAL A 57 -10.00 -15.30 10.77
CA VAL A 57 -9.81 -14.68 12.10
C VAL A 57 -9.85 -13.15 12.08
N ALA A 58 -9.56 -12.53 10.95
CA ALA A 58 -9.43 -11.08 10.81
C ALA A 58 -9.93 -10.59 9.45
N ASP A 59 -10.08 -9.27 9.33
CA ASP A 59 -10.49 -8.58 8.11
C ASP A 59 -9.26 -7.96 7.41
N VAL A 60 -8.24 -7.59 8.19
CA VAL A 60 -6.95 -7.05 7.74
C VAL A 60 -5.80 -7.84 8.34
N PHE A 61 -4.81 -8.18 7.52
CA PHE A 61 -3.65 -8.96 7.91
C PHE A 61 -2.38 -8.17 7.67
N VAL A 62 -1.58 -7.94 8.72
CA VAL A 62 -0.24 -7.36 8.63
C VAL A 62 0.75 -8.51 8.51
N LEU A 63 1.44 -8.61 7.38
CA LEU A 63 2.30 -9.74 7.01
C LEU A 63 3.70 -9.26 6.65
N ASP A 64 4.70 -10.09 6.89
CA ASP A 64 6.08 -9.76 6.58
C ASP A 64 6.29 -9.60 5.06
N GLY A 65 6.82 -8.44 4.65
CA GLY A 65 6.99 -8.08 3.24
C GLY A 65 8.04 -8.90 2.50
N PHE A 66 9.02 -9.49 3.19
CA PHE A 66 10.09 -10.27 2.57
C PHE A 66 9.70 -11.73 2.35
N THR A 67 9.13 -12.35 3.38
CA THR A 67 8.89 -13.80 3.46
C THR A 67 7.50 -14.19 2.95
N THR A 68 6.51 -13.30 3.00
CA THR A 68 5.17 -13.58 2.46
C THR A 68 5.20 -13.66 0.94
N ALA A 69 4.69 -14.76 0.38
CA ALA A 69 4.58 -14.93 -1.08
C ALA A 69 3.40 -14.16 -1.66
N ALA A 70 3.50 -13.72 -2.92
CA ALA A 70 2.39 -13.06 -3.62
C ALA A 70 1.11 -13.94 -3.67
N ALA A 71 1.26 -15.26 -3.80
CA ALA A 71 0.14 -16.20 -3.76
C ALA A 71 -0.64 -16.15 -2.43
N THR A 72 0.04 -15.92 -1.30
CA THR A 72 -0.62 -15.76 0.01
C THR A 72 -1.46 -14.48 0.05
N VAL A 73 -0.99 -13.40 -0.59
CA VAL A 73 -1.74 -12.15 -0.71
C VAL A 73 -2.97 -12.36 -1.59
N GLU A 74 -2.80 -13.04 -2.73
CA GLU A 74 -3.90 -13.40 -3.63
C GLU A 74 -4.96 -14.27 -2.95
N ASP A 75 -4.56 -15.27 -2.15
CA ASP A 75 -5.47 -16.12 -1.38
C ASP A 75 -6.30 -15.30 -0.36
N LEU A 76 -5.69 -14.31 0.29
CA LEU A 76 -6.40 -13.38 1.17
C LEU A 76 -7.42 -12.54 0.40
N HIS A 77 -7.04 -12.04 -0.78
CA HIS A 77 -7.95 -11.29 -1.65
C HIS A 77 -9.13 -12.14 -2.12
N HIS A 78 -8.90 -13.40 -2.51
CA HIS A 78 -9.97 -14.35 -2.83
C HIS A 78 -10.92 -14.60 -1.65
N ALA A 79 -10.40 -14.58 -0.42
CA ALA A 79 -11.20 -14.63 0.80
C ALA A 79 -11.83 -13.28 1.21
N ARG A 80 -11.73 -12.24 0.37
CA ARG A 80 -12.19 -10.87 0.64
C ARG A 80 -11.56 -10.26 1.90
N ARG A 81 -10.28 -10.54 2.11
CA ARG A 81 -9.43 -9.96 3.17
C ARG A 81 -8.46 -8.96 2.59
N ARG A 82 -7.92 -8.09 3.46
CA ARG A 82 -6.93 -7.08 3.10
C ARG A 82 -5.56 -7.48 3.64
N ALA A 83 -4.51 -7.22 2.89
CA ALA A 83 -3.12 -7.52 3.26
C ALA A 83 -2.30 -6.23 3.32
N VAL A 84 -1.64 -6.00 4.46
CA VAL A 84 -0.72 -4.87 4.71
C VAL A 84 0.69 -5.42 4.82
N CYS A 85 1.61 -4.87 4.03
CA CYS A 85 3.01 -5.26 4.00
C CYS A 85 3.76 -4.63 5.18
N TYR A 86 4.16 -5.41 6.17
CA TYR A 86 5.12 -4.97 7.19
C TYR A 86 6.51 -4.86 6.58
N LEU A 87 7.11 -3.67 6.69
CA LEU A 87 8.36 -3.34 6.03
C LEU A 87 9.33 -2.63 6.99
N PRO A 88 10.24 -3.38 7.63
CA PRO A 88 11.32 -2.79 8.41
C PRO A 88 12.31 -2.12 7.46
N LEU A 89 12.59 -0.82 7.66
CA LEU A 89 13.41 -0.03 6.75
C LEU A 89 14.84 0.21 7.23
N ALA A 90 15.13 0.15 8.52
CA ALA A 90 16.51 0.27 9.01
C ALA A 90 17.26 -1.05 9.03
N GLU A 91 16.60 -2.18 9.24
CA GLU A 91 17.28 -3.45 9.44
C GLU A 91 17.82 -4.05 8.14
N VAL A 92 19.06 -4.52 8.22
CA VAL A 92 19.86 -5.13 7.16
C VAL A 92 20.22 -6.55 7.61
N GLU A 93 19.24 -7.44 7.55
CA GLU A 93 19.45 -8.87 7.85
C GLU A 93 20.24 -9.52 6.71
N ARG A 94 21.26 -10.30 7.06
CA ARG A 94 22.23 -10.85 6.08
C ARG A 94 21.61 -11.82 5.07
N ASP A 95 20.51 -12.45 5.42
CA ASP A 95 19.77 -13.40 4.60
C ASP A 95 18.69 -12.75 3.72
N ARG A 96 18.45 -11.43 3.87
CA ARG A 96 17.56 -10.70 2.96
C ARG A 96 18.21 -10.52 1.58
N PRO A 97 17.40 -10.57 0.51
CA PRO A 97 17.89 -10.49 -0.87
C PRO A 97 18.54 -9.15 -1.23
N ASP A 98 18.26 -8.09 -0.46
CA ASP A 98 18.79 -6.74 -0.67
C ASP A 98 19.98 -6.40 0.23
N ALA A 99 20.37 -7.29 1.15
CA ALA A 99 21.39 -7.02 2.17
C ALA A 99 22.73 -6.57 1.56
N ALA A 100 23.16 -7.23 0.47
CA ALA A 100 24.43 -6.92 -0.20
C ALA A 100 24.46 -5.54 -0.89
N ARG A 101 23.31 -4.87 -1.03
CA ARG A 101 23.22 -3.53 -1.64
C ARG A 101 23.51 -2.41 -0.65
N PHE A 102 23.38 -2.68 0.65
CA PHE A 102 23.64 -1.69 1.69
C PHE A 102 25.15 -1.46 1.83
N PRO A 103 25.63 -0.22 1.68
CA PRO A 103 27.04 0.08 1.93
C PRO A 103 27.42 -0.23 3.37
N ALA A 104 28.59 -0.85 3.57
CA ALA A 104 29.08 -1.20 4.90
C ALA A 104 29.26 0.04 5.79
N GLU A 105 29.73 1.15 5.23
CA GLU A 105 29.92 2.41 5.93
C GLU A 105 28.61 3.12 6.33
N MET A 106 27.50 2.76 5.67
CA MET A 106 26.15 3.26 5.98
C MET A 106 25.36 2.28 6.87
N THR A 107 25.99 1.19 7.32
CA THR A 107 25.38 0.16 8.15
C THR A 107 26.17 0.03 9.44
N SER A 108 25.48 -0.03 10.57
CA SER A 108 26.08 -0.25 11.89
C SER A 108 26.48 -1.71 12.08
N ASP A 109 27.36 -1.97 13.05
CA ASP A 109 27.75 -3.34 13.43
C ASP A 109 26.56 -4.21 13.86
N ALA A 110 25.47 -3.56 14.31
CA ALA A 110 24.21 -4.21 14.66
C ALA A 110 23.32 -4.54 13.44
N GLY A 111 23.79 -4.30 12.21
CA GLY A 111 23.03 -4.58 10.99
C GLY A 111 21.87 -3.61 10.77
N ARG A 112 22.04 -2.33 11.14
CA ARG A 112 21.03 -1.29 10.90
C ARG A 112 21.59 -0.12 10.12
N VAL A 113 20.77 0.51 9.28
CA VAL A 113 21.10 1.76 8.60
C VAL A 113 21.52 2.82 9.62
N ARG A 114 22.60 3.52 9.29
CA ARG A 114 23.16 4.64 10.05
C ARG A 114 22.42 5.93 9.71
N TRP A 115 21.34 6.20 10.42
CA TRP A 115 20.58 7.45 10.23
C TRP A 115 21.36 8.72 10.58
N ASP A 116 22.50 8.60 11.27
CA ASP A 116 23.46 9.67 11.55
C ASP A 116 24.39 10.01 10.37
N ALA A 117 24.33 9.25 9.26
CA ALA A 117 25.09 9.54 8.06
C ALA A 117 24.66 10.85 7.38
N PRO A 118 25.53 11.48 6.56
CA PRO A 118 25.17 12.68 5.81
C PRO A 118 23.91 12.47 4.98
N GLU A 119 22.94 13.38 5.09
CA GLU A 119 21.62 13.25 4.45
C GLU A 119 21.72 13.03 2.93
N GLY A 120 22.66 13.70 2.26
CA GLY A 120 22.91 13.50 0.83
C GLY A 120 23.35 12.06 0.48
N GLU A 121 24.09 11.39 1.36
CA GLU A 121 24.46 9.99 1.18
C GLU A 121 23.29 9.06 1.45
N LEU A 122 22.49 9.32 2.48
CA LEU A 122 21.26 8.57 2.75
C LEU A 122 20.33 8.61 1.53
N ARG A 123 20.10 9.80 0.97
CA ARG A 123 19.23 9.97 -0.20
C ARG A 123 19.77 9.31 -1.47
N THR A 124 21.07 9.36 -1.70
CA THR A 124 21.65 8.82 -2.95
C THR A 124 21.95 7.33 -2.88
N ARG A 125 22.21 6.78 -1.70
CA ARG A 125 22.72 5.41 -1.53
C ARG A 125 21.75 4.48 -0.79
N ILE A 126 20.93 5.02 0.12
CA ILE A 126 20.01 4.22 0.95
C ILE A 126 18.58 4.31 0.44
N THR A 127 18.04 5.52 0.23
CA THR A 127 16.64 5.71 -0.19
C THR A 127 16.25 4.89 -1.44
N PRO A 128 17.11 4.71 -2.46
CA PRO A 128 16.77 3.85 -3.60
C PRO A 128 16.57 2.38 -3.22
N ILE A 129 17.35 1.86 -2.26
CA ILE A 129 17.23 0.48 -1.77
C ILE A 129 15.91 0.32 -1.01
N LEU A 130 15.58 1.27 -0.15
CA LEU A 130 14.32 1.28 0.61
C LEU A 130 13.10 1.48 -0.31
N THR A 131 13.25 2.25 -1.38
CA THR A 131 12.22 2.37 -2.42
C THR A 131 11.98 1.04 -3.13
N ASP A 132 13.01 0.21 -3.32
CA ASP A 132 12.84 -1.14 -3.85
C ASP A 132 12.11 -2.06 -2.87
N ARG A 133 12.28 -1.87 -1.55
CA ARG A 133 11.45 -2.57 -0.55
C ARG A 133 9.97 -2.20 -0.67
N LEU A 134 9.64 -0.94 -0.97
CA LEU A 134 8.25 -0.53 -1.27
C LEU A 134 7.74 -1.19 -2.55
N ARG A 135 8.56 -1.25 -3.61
CA ARG A 135 8.21 -1.93 -4.86
C ARG A 135 7.94 -3.41 -4.64
N LEU A 136 8.71 -4.07 -3.77
CA LEU A 136 8.48 -5.47 -3.39
C LEU A 136 7.06 -5.67 -2.85
N CYS A 137 6.59 -4.82 -1.93
CA CYS A 137 5.23 -4.88 -1.40
C CYS A 137 4.19 -4.68 -2.51
N ARG A 138 4.38 -3.67 -3.36
CA ARG A 138 3.49 -3.39 -4.50
C ARG A 138 3.40 -4.58 -5.45
N ASP A 139 4.54 -5.14 -5.83
CA ASP A 139 4.63 -6.22 -6.82
C ASP A 139 4.07 -7.55 -6.31
N LYS A 140 4.10 -7.77 -4.98
CA LYS A 140 3.42 -8.89 -4.34
C LYS A 140 1.90 -8.70 -4.20
N GLY A 141 1.37 -7.52 -4.55
CA GLY A 141 -0.06 -7.23 -4.57
C GLY A 141 -0.63 -6.78 -3.23
N PHE A 142 0.20 -6.35 -2.26
CA PHE A 142 -0.33 -5.83 -1.00
C PHE A 142 -1.22 -4.59 -1.20
N ASP A 143 -2.24 -4.44 -0.38
CA ASP A 143 -3.17 -3.30 -0.43
C ASP A 143 -2.53 -2.00 0.10
N ALA A 144 -1.52 -2.15 0.95
CA ALA A 144 -0.89 -1.09 1.73
C ALA A 144 0.46 -1.58 2.28
N ALA A 145 1.30 -0.66 2.75
CA ALA A 145 2.50 -1.00 3.52
C ALA A 145 2.60 -0.23 4.83
N VAL A 146 3.07 -0.88 5.87
CA VAL A 146 3.40 -0.24 7.14
C VAL A 146 4.91 -0.21 7.29
N LEU A 147 5.46 1.01 7.35
CA LEU A 147 6.88 1.27 7.41
C LEU A 147 7.31 1.35 8.86
N ASP A 148 8.34 0.57 9.19
CA ASP A 148 8.87 0.48 10.54
C ASP A 148 10.36 0.79 10.57
N GLN A 149 10.87 1.04 11.77
CA GLN A 149 12.27 1.30 12.09
C GLN A 149 12.84 2.60 11.48
N LEU A 150 11.97 3.59 11.24
CA LEU A 150 12.34 4.92 10.76
C LEU A 150 12.70 5.91 11.87
N ALA A 151 12.56 5.52 13.14
CA ALA A 151 12.95 6.36 14.27
C ALA A 151 14.41 6.84 14.14
N GLY A 152 14.59 8.16 14.11
CA GLY A 152 15.89 8.82 13.95
C GLY A 152 16.32 9.07 12.50
N ALA A 153 15.56 8.62 11.49
CA ALA A 153 15.80 8.98 10.10
C ALA A 153 15.55 10.49 9.86
N PRO A 154 16.33 11.16 8.99
CA PRO A 154 16.01 12.53 8.58
C PRO A 154 14.62 12.63 7.95
N SER A 155 13.87 13.69 8.26
CA SER A 155 12.50 13.86 7.74
C SER A 155 12.45 13.84 6.21
N SER A 156 13.44 14.43 5.55
CA SER A 156 13.51 14.43 4.08
C SER A 156 13.62 13.03 3.45
N VAL A 157 14.21 12.07 4.17
CA VAL A 157 14.26 10.66 3.74
C VAL A 157 12.89 10.03 3.89
N VAL A 158 12.21 10.27 5.01
CA VAL A 158 10.84 9.81 5.27
C VAL A 158 9.88 10.38 4.22
N ASP A 159 9.93 11.70 3.98
CA ASP A 159 9.12 12.39 2.98
C ASP A 159 9.32 11.79 1.58
N GLU A 160 10.57 11.52 1.20
CA GLU A 160 10.87 10.93 -0.11
C GLU A 160 10.28 9.52 -0.25
N LEU A 161 10.35 8.71 0.80
CA LEU A 161 9.78 7.35 0.81
C LEU A 161 8.25 7.38 0.70
N VAL A 162 7.57 8.23 1.47
CA VAL A 162 6.11 8.40 1.39
C VAL A 162 5.70 8.86 -0.01
N GLN A 163 6.41 9.86 -0.57
CA GLN A 163 6.15 10.32 -1.94
C GLN A 163 6.40 9.22 -2.99
N GLN A 164 7.44 8.39 -2.83
CA GLN A 164 7.68 7.26 -3.76
C GLN A 164 6.55 6.22 -3.66
N ALA A 165 6.09 5.90 -2.46
CA ALA A 165 4.97 5.00 -2.24
C ALA A 165 3.69 5.50 -2.94
N HIS A 166 3.36 6.79 -2.77
CA HIS A 166 2.21 7.41 -3.43
C HIS A 166 2.33 7.41 -4.96
N ARG A 167 3.53 7.69 -5.49
CA ARG A 167 3.80 7.60 -6.94
C ARG A 167 3.56 6.19 -7.50
N MET A 168 3.73 5.14 -6.69
CA MET A 168 3.44 3.77 -7.09
C MET A 168 2.05 3.27 -6.64
N SER A 169 1.18 4.18 -6.20
CA SER A 169 -0.17 3.87 -5.69
C SER A 169 -0.17 2.85 -4.55
N LEU A 170 0.85 2.90 -3.68
CA LEU A 170 0.94 2.12 -2.46
C LEU A 170 0.70 3.03 -1.26
N PRO A 171 -0.48 2.99 -0.63
CA PRO A 171 -0.75 3.68 0.62
C PRO A 171 0.20 3.21 1.72
N VAL A 172 0.69 4.14 2.55
CA VAL A 172 1.63 3.83 3.64
C VAL A 172 1.23 4.40 4.99
N GLY A 173 1.53 3.65 6.05
CA GLY A 173 1.49 4.09 7.43
C GLY A 173 2.87 3.98 8.05
N LEU A 174 3.12 4.76 9.09
CA LEU A 174 4.38 4.75 9.82
C LEU A 174 4.12 4.26 11.25
N LEU A 175 4.96 3.36 11.78
CA LEU A 175 4.82 2.84 13.15
C LEU A 175 5.64 3.62 14.17
N ASP A 176 6.83 4.09 13.77
CA ASP A 176 7.81 4.67 14.68
C ASP A 176 8.36 6.03 14.19
N ALA A 177 7.67 6.64 13.22
CA ALA A 177 7.94 7.98 12.70
C ALA A 177 6.63 8.71 12.38
N ASP A 178 6.67 10.04 12.35
CA ASP A 178 5.50 10.89 12.06
C ASP A 178 5.63 11.53 10.67
N HIS A 179 4.56 11.50 9.87
CA HIS A 179 4.48 12.20 8.59
C HIS A 179 3.02 12.57 8.29
N ALA A 180 2.78 13.80 7.82
CA ALA A 180 1.42 14.34 7.64
C ALA A 180 0.59 13.57 6.59
N ASP A 181 1.25 13.06 5.55
CA ASP A 181 0.62 12.29 4.48
C ASP A 181 0.71 10.76 4.71
N ALA A 182 0.89 10.30 5.95
CA ALA A 182 0.74 8.87 6.27
C ALA A 182 -0.74 8.50 6.27
N ASP A 183 -1.18 7.80 5.21
CA ASP A 183 -2.59 7.53 4.92
C ASP A 183 -3.14 6.26 5.60
N LEU A 184 -2.32 5.56 6.37
CA LEU A 184 -2.71 4.37 7.13
C LEU A 184 -2.47 4.57 8.62
N THR A 185 -3.52 4.44 9.42
CA THR A 185 -3.38 4.17 10.85
C THR A 185 -3.44 2.66 11.07
N VAL A 186 -2.29 2.04 11.29
CA VAL A 186 -2.17 0.62 11.62
C VAL A 186 -2.03 0.50 13.13
N PRO A 187 -2.85 -0.31 13.81
CA PRO A 187 -2.73 -0.43 15.25
C PRO A 187 -1.47 -1.23 15.63
N ASP A 188 -0.72 -0.72 16.61
CA ASP A 188 0.48 -1.36 17.18
C ASP A 188 0.21 -2.78 17.71
N SER A 189 -1.07 -3.12 17.96
CA SER A 189 -1.53 -4.40 18.47
C SER A 189 -2.88 -4.78 17.85
N PRO A 190 -3.13 -6.07 17.54
CA PRO A 190 -4.34 -6.53 16.85
C PRO A 190 -5.66 -6.16 17.56
N ASP A 191 -5.61 -5.84 18.86
CA ASP A 191 -6.79 -5.60 19.71
C ASP A 191 -7.15 -4.12 19.93
N ARG A 192 -6.49 -3.17 19.27
CA ARG A 192 -6.80 -1.74 19.40
C ARG A 192 -7.28 -1.16 18.07
N PRO A 193 -8.41 -0.44 18.00
CA PRO A 193 -8.73 0.31 16.80
C PRO A 193 -7.67 1.43 16.63
N PRO A 194 -7.31 1.80 15.41
CA PRO A 194 -6.50 2.99 15.18
C PRO A 194 -7.17 4.23 15.80
N GLY A 195 -6.43 4.96 16.63
CA GLY A 195 -6.88 6.14 17.38
C GLY A 195 -5.79 6.65 18.30
#